data_AF-A0A833WR11-F1
#
_entry.id   AF-A0A833WR11-F1
#
_cell.length_a   1.000
_cell.length_b   1.000
_cell.length_c   1.000
_cell.angle_alpha   90.00
_cell.angle_beta   90.00
_cell.angle_gamma   90.00
#
_symmetry.space_group_name_H-M   'P 1'
#
loop_
_entity.id
_entity.type
_entity.pdbx_description
1 polymer ?
#
loop_
_entity_poly.entity_id
_entity_poly.type
_entity_poly.pdbx_seq_one_letter_code
_entity_poly.pdbx_strand_id
1 'polypeptide(L)'
;MDKELRKLQLIDINILNEVVDILEENKLRYFLIAGTLLGAVRHKGFIPWDDDMDIAMPRKDYDKFLDIFSKKLPPYLHVKNFMTDSTFKYYITRIIDDRYKVQEIRNENIDESITNISIDIFPIDGVPDNSLKRQIYYFKILTYRALISLIQKENIDKARKRKMWERIAIFIGTKVPLRKIINPNKLHYRIDRLLKKQSNNSKYAGSIMGAYRTKEIMPRKYFGEGKKYTFEGRTFRGPTDYDSYLKHMYGNYMELPDIEEQKNKRHFKIL
;
A
#
# COMPACT_ATOMS: atom_id res chain seq x y z
N MET A 1 20.73 9.27 -13.58
CA MET A 1 19.48 9.25 -12.81
C MET A 1 18.65 10.43 -13.26
N ASP A 2 17.38 10.22 -13.61
CA ASP A 2 16.44 11.28 -13.97
C ASP A 2 16.37 12.30 -12.82
N LYS A 3 16.68 13.58 -13.09
CA LYS A 3 16.74 14.63 -12.06
C LYS A 3 15.37 14.82 -11.38
N GLU A 4 14.29 14.70 -12.15
CA GLU A 4 12.93 14.84 -11.63
C GLU A 4 12.55 13.67 -10.73
N LEU A 5 12.95 12.45 -11.12
CA LEU A 5 12.76 11.26 -10.28
C LEU A 5 13.52 11.38 -8.96
N ARG A 6 14.78 11.83 -9.01
CA ARG A 6 15.55 12.01 -7.78
C ARG A 6 14.95 13.07 -6.86
N LYS A 7 14.40 14.15 -7.43
CA LYS A 7 13.69 15.17 -6.66
C LYS A 7 12.48 14.57 -5.94
N LEU A 8 11.69 13.75 -6.62
CA LEU A 8 10.56 13.03 -6.02
C LEU A 8 11.03 12.11 -4.87
N GLN A 9 12.03 11.27 -5.11
CA GLN A 9 12.60 10.35 -4.10
C GLN A 9 13.10 11.09 -2.85
N LEU A 10 13.71 12.28 -3.02
CA LEU A 10 14.16 13.12 -1.91
C LEU A 10 13.00 13.70 -1.09
N ILE A 11 11.86 13.98 -1.72
CA ILE A 11 10.66 14.43 -1.01
C ILE A 11 10.05 13.25 -0.26
N ASP A 12 9.92 12.09 -0.90
CA ASP A 12 9.41 10.87 -0.28
C ASP A 12 10.19 10.49 0.98
N ILE A 13 11.53 10.45 0.92
CA ILE A 13 12.35 10.12 2.09
C ILE A 13 12.20 11.15 3.21
N ASN A 14 11.96 12.43 2.90
CA ASN A 14 11.67 13.45 3.91
C ASN A 14 10.33 13.17 4.60
N ILE A 15 9.27 12.83 3.85
CA ILE A 15 7.98 12.44 4.42
C ILE A 15 8.15 11.23 5.34
N LEU A 16 8.92 10.21 4.91
CA LEU A 16 9.17 9.04 5.76
C LEU A 16 9.96 9.37 7.01
N ASN A 17 10.95 10.27 6.94
CA ASN A 17 11.70 10.68 8.13
C ASN A 17 10.76 11.28 9.18
N GLU A 18 9.92 12.24 8.79
CA GLU A 18 8.94 12.90 9.67
C GLU A 18 7.95 11.89 10.27
N VAL A 19 7.43 10.97 9.45
CA VAL A 19 6.52 9.91 9.93
C VAL A 19 7.26 8.99 10.90
N VAL A 20 8.44 8.51 10.55
CA VAL A 20 9.22 7.54 11.34
C VAL A 20 9.66 8.13 12.67
N ASP A 21 10.04 9.40 12.74
CA ASP A 21 10.40 10.05 14.00
C ASP A 21 9.24 9.95 15.00
N ILE A 22 8.02 10.27 14.56
CA ILE A 22 6.80 10.09 15.37
C ILE A 22 6.59 8.61 15.75
N LEU A 23 6.78 7.68 14.82
CA LEU A 23 6.59 6.25 15.11
C LEU A 23 7.60 5.75 16.16
N GLU A 24 8.88 6.10 16.04
CA GLU A 24 9.94 5.62 16.92
C GLU A 24 9.87 6.25 18.31
N GLU A 25 9.63 7.56 18.40
CA GLU A 25 9.42 8.26 19.68
C GLU A 25 8.27 7.66 20.49
N ASN A 26 7.22 7.20 19.81
CA ASN A 26 6.02 6.64 20.43
C ASN A 26 6.02 5.09 20.45
N LYS A 27 7.17 4.46 20.15
CA LYS A 27 7.39 3.01 20.20
C LYS A 27 6.41 2.20 19.34
N LEU A 28 5.98 2.76 18.22
CA LEU A 28 5.12 2.11 17.23
C LEU A 28 5.99 1.33 16.24
N ARG A 29 5.61 0.08 15.96
CA ARG A 29 6.34 -0.72 14.98
C ARG A 29 5.89 -0.40 13.57
N TYR A 30 6.88 -0.37 12.68
CA TYR A 30 6.70 -0.27 11.25
C TYR A 30 7.78 -1.09 10.54
N PHE A 31 7.59 -1.34 9.27
CA PHE A 31 8.51 -2.09 8.44
C PHE A 31 8.57 -1.46 7.06
N LEU A 32 9.76 -1.17 6.55
CA LEU A 32 9.94 -1.03 5.09
C LEU A 32 9.43 -2.30 4.44
N ILE A 33 8.61 -2.17 3.40
CA ILE A 33 8.06 -3.32 2.67
C ILE A 33 8.30 -3.15 1.16
N ALA A 34 7.93 -4.18 0.40
CA ALA A 34 7.88 -4.13 -1.05
C ALA A 34 9.15 -3.56 -1.73
N GLY A 35 8.99 -2.60 -2.66
CA GLY A 35 10.07 -1.96 -3.40
C GLY A 35 11.04 -1.20 -2.50
N THR A 36 10.53 -0.55 -1.46
CA THR A 36 11.34 0.19 -0.48
C THR A 36 12.30 -0.71 0.29
N LEU A 37 11.83 -1.87 0.78
CA LEU A 37 12.70 -2.85 1.44
C LEU A 37 13.73 -3.44 0.46
N LEU A 38 13.29 -3.74 -0.76
CA LEU A 38 14.19 -4.25 -1.80
C LEU A 38 15.29 -3.22 -2.12
N GLY A 39 14.96 -1.93 -2.19
CA GLY A 39 15.92 -0.83 -2.31
C GLY A 39 16.92 -0.81 -1.16
N ALA A 40 16.45 -0.89 0.09
CA ALA A 40 17.32 -0.93 1.27
C ALA A 40 18.30 -2.10 1.25
N VAL A 41 17.84 -3.29 0.82
CA VAL A 41 18.68 -4.49 0.78
C VAL A 41 19.68 -4.42 -0.37
N ARG A 42 19.21 -4.13 -1.59
CA ARG A 42 19.95 -4.27 -2.85
C ARG A 42 20.77 -3.03 -3.22
N HIS A 43 20.24 -1.83 -2.97
CA HIS A 43 20.85 -0.56 -3.41
C HIS A 43 21.30 0.34 -2.25
N LYS A 44 20.94 0.01 -1.00
CA LYS A 44 21.14 0.88 0.18
C LYS A 44 20.41 2.23 0.06
N GLY A 45 19.38 2.28 -0.75
CA GLY A 45 18.61 3.47 -1.11
C GLY A 45 17.52 3.12 -2.10
N PHE A 46 16.97 4.11 -2.78
CA PHE A 46 15.94 3.86 -3.78
C PHE A 46 16.42 2.92 -4.90
N ILE A 47 15.50 2.11 -5.42
CA ILE A 47 15.73 1.45 -6.70
C ILE A 47 15.71 2.56 -7.78
N PRO A 48 16.66 2.59 -8.73
CA PRO A 48 16.87 3.77 -9.59
C PRO A 48 15.69 4.22 -10.48
N TRP A 49 14.68 3.37 -10.65
CA TRP A 49 13.49 3.61 -11.48
C TRP A 49 12.18 3.62 -10.67
N ASP A 50 12.27 3.51 -9.35
CA ASP A 50 11.12 3.44 -8.43
C ASP A 50 10.81 4.84 -7.90
N ASP A 51 9.52 5.15 -7.80
CA ASP A 51 9.01 6.50 -7.53
C ASP A 51 7.89 6.53 -6.48
N ASP A 52 7.79 5.47 -5.68
CA ASP A 52 6.92 5.39 -4.52
C ASP A 52 7.67 4.85 -3.31
N MET A 53 7.03 4.96 -2.14
CA MET A 53 7.59 4.43 -0.91
C MET A 53 6.52 3.86 0.00
N ASP A 54 6.76 2.62 0.41
CA ASP A 54 5.80 1.82 1.15
C ASP A 54 6.37 1.42 2.51
N ILE A 55 5.60 1.69 3.57
CA ILE A 55 5.81 1.08 4.88
C ILE A 55 4.58 0.30 5.32
N ALA A 56 4.77 -0.67 6.19
CA ALA A 56 3.69 -1.42 6.79
C ALA A 56 3.76 -1.39 8.31
N MET A 57 2.60 -1.39 8.97
CA MET A 57 2.49 -1.32 10.42
C MET A 57 1.61 -2.46 10.94
N PRO A 58 1.96 -3.14 12.05
CA PRO A 58 1.04 -4.04 12.73
C PRO A 58 -0.28 -3.32 13.04
N ARG A 59 -1.42 -3.99 12.84
CA ARG A 59 -2.75 -3.39 13.04
C ARG A 59 -2.88 -2.52 14.29
N LYS A 60 -2.42 -3.00 15.45
CA LYS A 60 -2.49 -2.25 16.71
C LYS A 60 -1.71 -0.94 16.66
N ASP A 61 -0.55 -0.93 16.03
CA ASP A 61 0.31 0.25 15.94
C ASP A 61 -0.20 1.20 14.85
N TYR A 62 -0.73 0.65 13.75
CA TYR A 62 -1.41 1.39 12.70
C TYR A 62 -2.63 2.16 13.24
N ASP A 63 -3.53 1.49 13.97
CA ASP A 63 -4.72 2.14 14.53
C ASP A 63 -4.32 3.23 15.56
N LYS A 64 -3.34 2.95 16.43
CA LYS A 64 -2.80 3.96 17.37
C LYS A 64 -2.22 5.17 16.65
N PHE A 65 -1.47 4.95 15.56
CA PHE A 65 -0.93 6.03 14.75
C PHE A 65 -2.06 6.90 14.20
N LEU A 66 -3.06 6.31 13.55
CA LEU A 66 -4.16 7.07 12.98
C LEU A 66 -4.99 7.83 14.02
N ASP A 67 -5.27 7.23 15.18
CA ASP A 67 -6.16 7.82 16.18
C ASP A 67 -5.49 8.98 16.96
N ILE A 68 -4.19 8.85 17.24
CA ILE A 68 -3.47 9.70 18.19
C ILE A 68 -2.33 10.46 17.53
N PHE A 69 -1.43 9.76 16.86
CA PHE A 69 -0.13 10.31 16.49
C PHE A 69 -0.09 10.98 15.12
N SER A 70 -1.04 10.67 14.24
CA SER A 70 -1.25 11.37 12.98
C SER A 70 -1.47 12.88 13.16
N LYS A 71 -2.06 13.28 14.29
CA LYS A 71 -2.29 14.69 14.66
C LYS A 71 -1.00 15.44 15.03
N LYS A 72 0.10 14.72 15.24
CA LYS A 72 1.43 15.30 15.51
C LYS A 72 2.25 15.48 14.24
N LEU A 73 1.72 15.08 13.07
CA LEU A 73 2.39 15.34 11.80
C LEU A 73 2.57 16.86 11.60
N PRO A 74 3.65 17.28 10.93
CA PRO A 74 3.81 18.65 10.47
C PRO A 74 2.57 19.14 9.71
N PRO A 75 2.26 20.45 9.74
CA PRO A 75 1.01 20.99 9.20
C PRO A 75 0.83 20.82 7.68
N TYR A 76 1.90 20.52 6.96
CA TYR A 76 1.90 20.26 5.52
C TYR A 76 1.74 18.76 5.18
N LEU A 77 1.74 17.86 6.17
CA LEU A 77 1.53 16.43 6.00
C LEU A 77 0.12 16.03 6.44
N HIS A 78 -0.63 15.41 5.53
CA HIS A 78 -2.04 15.05 5.77
C HIS A 78 -2.31 13.57 5.59
N VAL A 79 -3.15 13.01 6.47
CA VAL A 79 -3.64 11.63 6.35
C VAL A 79 -4.79 11.54 5.36
N LYS A 80 -4.60 10.76 4.30
CA LYS A 80 -5.66 10.43 3.34
C LYS A 80 -5.96 8.93 3.32
N ASN A 81 -7.17 8.57 3.70
CA ASN A 81 -7.71 7.20 3.61
C ASN A 81 -9.24 7.23 3.51
N PHE A 82 -9.90 6.07 3.45
CA PHE A 82 -11.36 6.00 3.34
C PHE A 82 -12.13 6.59 4.55
N MET A 83 -11.47 6.79 5.68
CA MET A 83 -12.06 7.37 6.89
C MET A 83 -11.99 8.91 6.85
N THR A 84 -10.92 9.48 6.29
CA THR A 84 -10.75 10.93 6.13
C THR A 84 -11.35 11.47 4.83
N ASP A 85 -11.47 10.64 3.80
CA ASP A 85 -12.03 11.00 2.50
C ASP A 85 -12.89 9.86 1.94
N SER A 86 -14.21 10.11 1.85
CA SER A 86 -15.20 9.17 1.33
C SER A 86 -15.02 8.78 -0.15
N THR A 87 -14.24 9.56 -0.89
CA THR A 87 -13.93 9.32 -2.31
C THR A 87 -12.63 8.54 -2.48
N PHE A 88 -11.88 8.31 -1.39
CA PHE A 88 -10.60 7.63 -1.45
C PHE A 88 -10.77 6.16 -1.87
N LYS A 89 -10.15 5.83 -3.00
CA LYS A 89 -10.29 4.52 -3.68
C LYS A 89 -9.62 3.35 -2.97
N TYR A 90 -8.64 3.61 -2.11
CA TYR A 90 -7.80 2.57 -1.51
C TYR A 90 -8.11 2.35 -0.02
N TYR A 91 -7.73 1.18 0.49
CA TYR A 91 -7.85 0.87 1.92
C TYR A 91 -6.62 1.30 2.75
N ILE A 92 -5.48 1.48 2.08
CA ILE A 92 -4.24 1.97 2.69
C ILE A 92 -4.41 3.40 3.21
N THR A 93 -3.43 3.86 3.99
CA THR A 93 -3.31 5.28 4.31
C THR A 93 -2.20 5.91 3.49
N ARG A 94 -2.48 7.05 2.86
CA ARG A 94 -1.48 7.95 2.30
C ARG A 94 -1.13 9.04 3.29
N ILE A 95 0.15 9.33 3.46
CA ILE A 95 0.61 10.59 4.05
C ILE A 95 1.01 11.48 2.89
N ILE A 96 0.20 12.50 2.62
CA ILE A 96 0.41 13.43 1.51
C ILE A 96 1.17 14.67 1.98
N ASP A 97 2.07 15.19 1.15
CA ASP A 97 2.71 16.50 1.33
C ASP A 97 2.04 17.53 0.41
N ASP A 98 1.32 18.49 1.00
CA ASP A 98 0.51 19.44 0.23
C ASP A 98 1.32 20.51 -0.53
N ARG A 99 2.64 20.60 -0.27
CA ARG A 99 3.55 21.56 -0.91
C ARG A 99 3.95 21.16 -2.31
N TYR A 100 3.84 19.86 -2.64
CA TYR A 100 4.32 19.30 -3.91
C TYR A 100 3.21 18.57 -4.63
N LYS A 101 3.17 18.75 -5.96
CA LYS A 101 2.22 18.07 -6.85
C LYS A 101 2.93 17.08 -7.76
N VAL A 102 2.24 16.00 -8.06
CA VAL A 102 2.64 14.99 -9.04
C VAL A 102 1.47 14.65 -9.96
N GLN A 103 1.79 14.17 -11.14
CA GLN A 103 0.88 13.64 -12.12
C GLN A 103 0.95 12.11 -12.11
N GLU A 104 -0.17 11.42 -11.87
CA GLU A 104 -0.30 9.96 -12.06
C GLU A 104 -0.25 9.63 -13.56
N ILE A 105 0.84 9.00 -14.03
CA ILE A 105 1.09 8.75 -15.47
C ILE A 105 0.05 7.80 -16.09
N ARG A 106 -0.55 6.92 -15.28
CA ARG A 106 -1.51 5.90 -15.74
C ARG A 106 -2.94 6.43 -15.93
N ASN A 107 -3.21 7.68 -15.58
CA ASN A 107 -4.53 8.27 -15.78
C ASN A 107 -4.54 9.04 -17.11
N GLU A 108 -5.42 8.64 -18.03
CA GLU A 108 -5.53 9.26 -19.37
C GLU A 108 -6.02 10.71 -19.31
N ASN A 109 -6.70 11.09 -18.22
CA ASN A 109 -7.19 12.44 -17.99
C ASN A 109 -6.19 13.23 -17.13
N ILE A 110 -5.56 14.26 -17.71
CA ILE A 110 -4.49 15.03 -17.08
C ILE A 110 -4.98 15.76 -15.82
N ASP A 111 -6.14 16.42 -15.86
CA ASP A 111 -6.63 17.21 -14.72
C ASP A 111 -7.03 16.32 -13.53
N GLU A 112 -7.54 15.12 -13.80
CA GLU A 112 -7.86 14.11 -12.78
C GLU A 112 -6.63 13.32 -12.30
N SER A 113 -5.47 13.51 -12.94
CA SER A 113 -4.22 12.82 -12.62
C SER A 113 -3.34 13.60 -11.65
N ILE A 114 -3.65 14.86 -11.38
CA ILE A 114 -2.87 15.70 -10.48
C ILE A 114 -3.22 15.34 -9.03
N THR A 115 -2.20 14.98 -8.26
CA THR A 115 -2.30 14.71 -6.83
C THR A 115 -1.07 15.25 -6.10
N ASN A 116 -0.96 14.98 -4.80
CA ASN A 116 0.18 15.37 -3.98
C ASN A 116 1.17 14.22 -3.87
N ILE A 117 2.45 14.55 -3.64
CA ILE A 117 3.47 13.53 -3.32
C ILE A 117 3.07 12.85 -2.02
N SER A 118 3.26 11.54 -1.92
CA SER A 118 2.83 10.79 -0.77
C SER A 118 3.58 9.49 -0.58
N ILE A 119 3.70 9.06 0.67
CA ILE A 119 4.10 7.70 1.00
C ILE A 119 2.87 6.87 1.41
N ASP A 120 2.92 5.57 1.16
CA ASP A 120 1.83 4.64 1.46
C ASP A 120 2.13 3.85 2.76
N ILE A 121 1.14 3.80 3.65
CA ILE A 121 1.16 3.04 4.90
C ILE A 121 0.12 1.91 4.84
N PHE A 122 0.62 0.68 4.90
CA PHE A 122 -0.20 -0.52 4.85
C PHE A 122 -0.41 -1.13 6.24
N PRO A 123 -1.64 -1.46 6.63
CA PRO A 123 -1.86 -2.27 7.82
C PRO A 123 -1.49 -3.73 7.58
N ILE A 124 -0.77 -4.32 8.53
CA ILE A 124 -0.49 -5.75 8.60
C ILE A 124 -1.56 -6.42 9.46
N ASP A 125 -2.42 -7.18 8.80
CA ASP A 125 -3.54 -7.89 9.43
C ASP A 125 -3.26 -9.40 9.52
N GLY A 126 -3.76 -10.03 10.59
CA GLY A 126 -3.78 -11.48 10.68
C GLY A 126 -4.78 -12.10 9.70
N VAL A 127 -4.63 -13.40 9.45
CA VAL A 127 -5.62 -14.20 8.72
C VAL A 127 -5.86 -15.52 9.46
N PRO A 128 -6.94 -16.27 9.15
CA PRO A 128 -7.13 -17.60 9.73
C PRO A 128 -5.94 -18.53 9.43
N ASP A 129 -5.50 -19.29 10.44
CA ASP A 129 -4.39 -20.24 10.28
C ASP A 129 -4.76 -21.45 9.42
N ASN A 130 -6.01 -21.93 9.56
CA ASN A 130 -6.54 -22.99 8.74
C ASN A 130 -6.72 -22.51 7.29
N SER A 131 -6.17 -23.28 6.34
CA SER A 131 -6.13 -22.95 4.92
C SER A 131 -7.53 -22.74 4.31
N LEU A 132 -8.49 -23.63 4.60
CA LEU A 132 -9.85 -23.53 4.09
C LEU A 132 -10.58 -22.31 4.65
N LYS A 133 -10.49 -22.07 5.96
CA LYS A 133 -11.05 -20.86 6.59
C LYS A 133 -10.43 -19.59 6.02
N ARG A 134 -9.13 -19.61 5.72
CA ARG A 134 -8.41 -18.49 5.09
C ARG A 134 -8.89 -18.24 3.65
N GLN A 135 -9.15 -19.28 2.87
CA GLN A 135 -9.73 -19.14 1.53
C GLN A 135 -11.13 -18.52 1.58
N ILE A 136 -12.00 -18.98 2.48
CA ILE A 136 -13.35 -18.41 2.66
C ILE A 136 -13.26 -16.94 3.11
N TYR A 137 -12.40 -16.65 4.08
CA TYR A 137 -12.15 -15.30 4.56
C TYR A 137 -11.70 -14.37 3.43
N TYR A 138 -10.72 -14.81 2.65
CA TYR A 138 -10.17 -14.04 1.55
C TYR A 138 -11.18 -13.85 0.40
N PHE A 139 -11.96 -14.88 0.07
CA PHE A 139 -13.05 -14.79 -0.90
C PHE A 139 -14.03 -13.68 -0.49
N LYS A 140 -14.44 -13.65 0.78
CA LYS A 140 -15.34 -12.61 1.31
C LYS A 140 -14.77 -11.20 1.16
N ILE A 141 -13.48 -11.01 1.44
CA ILE A 141 -12.79 -9.71 1.25
C ILE A 141 -12.79 -9.33 -0.22
N LEU A 142 -12.44 -10.25 -1.12
CA LEU A 142 -12.43 -10.00 -2.55
C LEU A 142 -13.82 -9.67 -3.10
N THR A 143 -14.88 -10.30 -2.59
CA THR A 143 -16.26 -9.95 -2.95
C THR A 143 -16.55 -8.50 -2.59
N TYR A 144 -16.21 -8.03 -1.39
CA TYR A 144 -16.41 -6.63 -1.01
C TYR A 144 -15.54 -5.67 -1.82
N ARG A 145 -14.27 -6.03 -2.07
CA ARG A 145 -13.37 -5.25 -2.93
C ARG A 145 -13.92 -5.11 -4.34
N ALA A 146 -14.43 -6.20 -4.92
CA ALA A 146 -15.06 -6.19 -6.24
C ALA A 146 -16.33 -5.33 -6.28
N LEU A 147 -17.18 -5.41 -5.25
CA LEU A 147 -18.38 -4.56 -5.16
C LEU A 147 -18.01 -3.08 -5.08
N ILE A 148 -16.99 -2.70 -4.30
CA ILE A 148 -16.50 -1.32 -4.25
C ILE A 148 -16.03 -0.85 -5.64
N SER A 149 -15.23 -1.67 -6.34
CA SER A 149 -14.76 -1.35 -7.69
C SER A 149 -15.91 -1.19 -8.70
N LEU A 150 -16.99 -1.97 -8.56
CA LEU A 150 -18.17 -1.83 -9.43
C LEU A 150 -19.01 -0.59 -9.11
N ILE A 151 -19.06 -0.17 -7.84
CA ILE A 151 -19.74 1.06 -7.41
C ILE A 151 -18.96 2.30 -7.87
N GLN A 152 -17.63 2.27 -7.75
CA GLN A 152 -16.70 3.32 -8.17
C GLN A 152 -16.12 3.00 -9.55
N LYS A 153 -16.99 2.80 -10.54
CA LYS A 153 -16.59 2.31 -11.88
C LYS A 153 -15.61 3.23 -12.61
N GLU A 154 -15.63 4.51 -12.29
CA GLU A 154 -14.67 5.53 -12.74
C GLU A 154 -13.22 5.19 -12.35
N ASN A 155 -13.02 4.49 -11.23
CA ASN A 155 -11.71 4.13 -10.70
C ASN A 155 -11.19 2.78 -11.25
N ILE A 156 -11.89 2.15 -12.20
CA ILE A 156 -11.46 0.88 -12.79
C ILE A 156 -10.35 1.15 -13.80
N ASP A 157 -9.13 0.70 -13.46
CA ASP A 157 -7.96 0.73 -14.36
C ASP A 157 -8.27 0.00 -15.69
N LYS A 158 -8.45 0.74 -16.78
CA LYS A 158 -8.78 0.17 -18.10
C LYS A 158 -7.58 -0.53 -18.76
N ALA A 159 -6.36 -0.13 -18.43
CA ALA A 159 -5.12 -0.67 -18.99
C ALA A 159 -4.79 -2.08 -18.43
N ARG A 160 -5.32 -2.43 -17.26
CA ARG A 160 -5.10 -3.76 -16.66
C ARG A 160 -5.62 -4.90 -17.55
N LYS A 161 -4.73 -5.81 -17.93
CA LYS A 161 -5.06 -7.09 -18.58
C LYS A 161 -5.96 -7.94 -17.66
N ARG A 162 -7.12 -8.35 -18.18
CA ARG A 162 -8.17 -9.10 -17.46
C ARG A 162 -8.62 -10.31 -18.26
N LYS A 163 -9.01 -11.38 -17.55
CA LYS A 163 -9.63 -12.58 -18.15
C LYS A 163 -11.03 -12.25 -18.70
N MET A 164 -11.52 -13.06 -19.63
CA MET A 164 -12.81 -12.83 -20.29
C MET A 164 -13.99 -12.73 -19.30
N TRP A 165 -14.04 -13.61 -18.30
CA TRP A 165 -15.09 -13.57 -17.28
C TRP A 165 -15.03 -12.31 -16.40
N GLU A 166 -13.84 -11.77 -16.12
CA GLU A 166 -13.70 -10.50 -15.38
C GLU A 166 -14.27 -9.34 -16.21
N ARG A 167 -14.06 -9.35 -17.53
CA ARG A 167 -14.61 -8.34 -18.44
C ARG A 167 -16.14 -8.39 -18.47
N ILE A 168 -16.70 -9.60 -18.56
CA ILE A 168 -18.17 -9.80 -18.54
C ILE A 168 -18.75 -9.34 -17.20
N ALA A 169 -18.14 -9.72 -16.07
CA ALA A 169 -18.59 -9.31 -14.75
C ALA A 169 -18.56 -7.79 -14.56
N ILE A 170 -17.52 -7.11 -15.05
CA ILE A 170 -17.43 -5.64 -15.04
C ILE A 170 -18.51 -5.03 -15.94
N PHE A 171 -18.69 -5.56 -17.15
CA PHE A 171 -19.71 -5.06 -18.08
C PHE A 171 -21.11 -5.12 -17.46
N ILE A 172 -21.50 -6.28 -16.90
CA ILE A 172 -22.80 -6.44 -16.24
C ILE A 172 -22.88 -5.55 -15.00
N GLY A 173 -21.87 -5.61 -14.12
CA GLY A 173 -21.87 -4.90 -12.85
C GLY A 173 -21.92 -3.37 -12.97
N THR A 174 -21.33 -2.81 -14.02
CA THR A 174 -21.33 -1.35 -14.27
C THR A 174 -22.64 -0.81 -14.85
N LYS A 175 -23.52 -1.70 -15.36
CA LYS A 175 -24.88 -1.37 -15.82
C LYS A 175 -25.89 -1.36 -14.68
N VAL A 176 -25.61 -2.10 -13.60
CA VAL A 176 -26.45 -2.08 -12.39
C VAL A 176 -26.15 -0.81 -11.60
N PRO A 177 -27.17 -0.02 -11.18
CA PRO A 177 -26.96 1.22 -10.41
C PRO A 177 -26.64 0.92 -8.94
N LEU A 178 -25.58 0.15 -8.68
CA LEU A 178 -25.18 -0.30 -7.35
C LEU A 178 -24.98 0.83 -6.35
N ARG A 179 -24.53 2.01 -6.82
CA ARG A 179 -24.35 3.21 -5.98
C ARG A 179 -25.66 3.72 -5.35
N LYS A 180 -26.82 3.42 -5.94
CA LYS A 180 -28.14 3.76 -5.37
C LYS A 180 -28.57 2.80 -4.25
N ILE A 181 -27.97 1.61 -4.19
CA ILE A 181 -28.39 0.51 -3.30
C ILE A 181 -27.37 0.29 -2.18
N ILE A 182 -26.08 0.48 -2.48
CA ILE A 182 -24.97 0.14 -1.61
C ILE A 182 -24.07 1.37 -1.44
N ASN A 183 -23.92 1.80 -0.19
CA ASN A 183 -22.99 2.86 0.17
C ASN A 183 -21.55 2.30 0.21
N PRO A 184 -20.60 2.81 -0.60
CA PRO A 184 -19.23 2.29 -0.67
C PRO A 184 -18.47 2.46 0.65
N ASN A 185 -18.66 3.56 1.39
CA ASN A 185 -18.06 3.73 2.71
C ASN A 185 -18.52 2.66 3.69
N LYS A 186 -19.81 2.29 3.68
CA LYS A 186 -20.31 1.18 4.52
C LYS A 186 -19.61 -0.15 4.17
N LEU A 187 -19.25 -0.39 2.91
CA LEU A 187 -18.45 -1.56 2.53
C LEU A 187 -17.01 -1.45 3.03
N HIS A 188 -16.36 -0.28 2.94
CA HIS A 188 -15.02 -0.08 3.50
C HIS A 188 -14.98 -0.36 5.01
N TYR A 189 -15.94 0.16 5.78
CA TYR A 189 -16.04 -0.16 7.22
C TYR A 189 -16.34 -1.64 7.51
N ARG A 190 -17.05 -2.35 6.62
CA ARG A 190 -17.24 -3.80 6.73
C ARG A 190 -15.94 -4.56 6.49
N ILE A 191 -15.16 -4.15 5.49
CA ILE A 191 -13.81 -4.69 5.23
C ILE A 191 -12.91 -4.44 6.44
N ASP A 192 -12.84 -3.19 6.92
CA ASP A 192 -12.04 -2.79 8.08
C ASP A 192 -12.34 -3.67 9.30
N ARG A 193 -13.63 -3.89 9.61
CA ARG A 193 -14.05 -4.77 10.71
C ARG A 193 -13.62 -6.22 10.53
N LEU A 194 -13.65 -6.75 9.30
CA LEU A 194 -13.20 -8.11 9.02
C LEU A 194 -11.69 -8.27 9.17
N LEU A 195 -10.93 -7.26 8.77
CA LEU A 195 -9.48 -7.20 8.90
C LEU A 195 -9.08 -7.13 10.37
N LYS A 196 -9.67 -6.17 11.12
CA LYS A 196 -9.44 -5.99 12.56
C LYS A 196 -9.84 -7.17 13.44
N LYS A 197 -10.79 -8.01 12.99
CA LYS A 197 -11.25 -9.19 13.75
C LYS A 197 -10.16 -10.25 13.92
N GLN A 198 -9.16 -10.28 13.04
CA GLN A 198 -8.15 -11.34 13.09
C GLN A 198 -7.15 -11.09 14.20
N SER A 199 -6.72 -12.17 14.86
CA SER A 199 -5.83 -12.09 16.00
C SER A 199 -4.44 -11.57 15.60
N ASN A 200 -3.82 -10.82 16.50
CA ASN A 200 -2.39 -10.50 16.41
C ASN A 200 -1.49 -11.72 16.59
N ASN A 201 -2.05 -12.88 16.93
CA ASN A 201 -1.30 -14.13 17.12
C ASN A 201 -1.47 -15.11 15.95
N SER A 202 -2.14 -14.71 14.85
CA SER A 202 -2.21 -15.54 13.64
C SER A 202 -0.81 -15.87 13.12
N LYS A 203 -0.58 -17.13 12.73
CA LYS A 203 0.68 -17.61 12.14
C LYS A 203 0.98 -16.94 10.80
N TYR A 204 -0.06 -16.48 10.11
CA TYR A 204 0.01 -15.76 8.85
C TYR A 204 -0.53 -14.34 9.00
N ALA A 205 0.10 -13.40 8.30
CA ALA A 205 -0.28 -12.00 8.29
C ALA A 205 0.16 -11.32 6.99
N GLY A 206 -0.37 -10.13 6.73
CA GLY A 206 0.05 -9.33 5.59
C GLY A 206 -0.86 -8.16 5.29
N SER A 207 -0.53 -7.45 4.23
CA SER A 207 -1.29 -6.32 3.68
C SER A 207 -2.42 -6.85 2.78
N ILE A 208 -3.52 -7.30 3.37
CA ILE A 208 -4.56 -8.09 2.68
C ILE A 208 -5.24 -7.32 1.52
N MET A 209 -5.29 -5.99 1.62
CA MET A 209 -5.88 -5.11 0.61
C MET A 209 -4.86 -4.59 -0.42
N GLY A 210 -3.61 -5.03 -0.37
CA GLY A 210 -2.55 -4.63 -1.29
C GLY A 210 -2.77 -5.09 -2.74
N ALA A 211 -1.84 -4.69 -3.61
CA ALA A 211 -1.90 -4.93 -5.04
C ALA A 211 -1.65 -6.41 -5.40
N TYR A 212 -0.77 -7.10 -4.67
CA TYR A 212 -0.37 -8.48 -4.90
C TYR A 212 -1.31 -9.51 -4.23
N ARG A 213 -2.43 -9.06 -3.66
CA ARG A 213 -3.55 -9.95 -3.28
C ARG A 213 -3.10 -11.01 -2.27
N THR A 214 -3.39 -12.29 -2.50
CA THR A 214 -2.99 -13.41 -1.62
C THR A 214 -1.48 -13.56 -1.45
N LYS A 215 -0.67 -13.05 -2.38
CA LYS A 215 0.79 -13.12 -2.29
C LYS A 215 1.35 -12.24 -1.16
N GLU A 216 0.57 -11.29 -0.66
CA GLU A 216 0.97 -10.49 0.51
C GLU A 216 0.72 -11.22 1.83
N ILE A 217 0.01 -12.36 1.81
CA ILE A 217 -0.21 -13.20 2.98
C ILE A 217 0.98 -14.14 3.16
N MET A 218 1.74 -13.92 4.23
CA MET A 218 2.97 -14.65 4.51
C MET A 218 3.07 -15.05 5.98
N PRO A 219 3.99 -15.96 6.35
CA PRO A 219 4.27 -16.26 7.74
C PRO A 219 4.60 -14.99 8.54
N ARG A 220 3.90 -14.76 9.65
CA ARG A 220 4.09 -13.59 10.52
C ARG A 220 5.53 -13.46 11.03
N LYS A 221 6.22 -14.60 11.19
CA LYS A 221 7.64 -14.66 11.59
C LYS A 221 8.59 -13.93 10.63
N TYR A 222 8.21 -13.71 9.37
CA TYR A 222 9.05 -12.94 8.43
C TYR A 222 9.20 -11.49 8.89
N PHE A 223 8.10 -10.88 9.37
CA PHE A 223 8.12 -9.55 9.95
C PHE A 223 8.89 -9.52 11.28
N GLY A 224 8.60 -10.47 12.18
CA GLY A 224 9.24 -10.55 13.50
C GLY A 224 9.10 -9.26 14.32
N GLU A 225 10.11 -8.94 15.13
CA GLU A 225 10.21 -7.64 15.83
C GLU A 225 10.82 -6.53 14.96
N GLY A 226 11.34 -6.92 13.79
CA GLY A 226 12.04 -6.09 12.84
C GLY A 226 13.55 -6.04 13.07
N LYS A 227 14.26 -5.62 12.02
CA LYS A 227 15.69 -5.35 12.03
C LYS A 227 15.95 -3.99 11.37
N LYS A 228 17.05 -3.33 11.72
CA LYS A 228 17.45 -2.06 11.11
C LYS A 228 18.18 -2.30 9.79
N TYR A 229 17.81 -1.53 8.77
CA TYR A 229 18.39 -1.54 7.42
C TYR A 229 18.77 -0.12 7.02
N THR A 230 19.92 0.05 6.40
CA THR A 230 20.34 1.34 5.83
C THR A 230 19.60 1.60 4.53
N PHE A 231 19.00 2.78 4.42
CA PHE A 231 18.35 3.30 3.23
C PHE A 231 18.61 4.81 3.17
N GLU A 232 19.20 5.32 2.09
CA GLU A 232 19.49 6.75 1.91
C GLU A 232 20.30 7.37 3.08
N GLY A 233 21.25 6.61 3.62
CA GLY A 233 22.12 7.06 4.72
C GLY A 233 21.51 7.02 6.13
N ARG A 234 20.22 6.72 6.27
CA ARG A 234 19.55 6.53 7.58
C ARG A 234 19.17 5.06 7.79
N THR A 235 19.05 4.63 9.04
CA THR A 235 18.56 3.28 9.38
C THR A 235 17.07 3.26 9.67
N PHE A 236 16.34 2.38 9.01
CA PHE A 236 14.90 2.17 9.20
C PHE A 236 14.61 0.74 9.62
N ARG A 237 13.46 0.52 10.28
CA ARG A 237 13.00 -0.83 10.61
C ARG A 237 12.41 -1.50 9.36
N GLY A 238 12.80 -2.75 9.11
CA GLY A 238 12.21 -3.65 8.12
C GLY A 238 12.01 -5.05 8.71
N PRO A 239 11.42 -6.01 7.97
CA PRO A 239 11.17 -7.37 8.43
C PRO A 239 12.43 -8.01 9.02
N THR A 240 12.31 -8.81 10.08
CA THR A 240 13.44 -9.53 10.68
C THR A 240 14.11 -10.48 9.67
N ASP A 241 13.31 -11.19 8.89
CA ASP A 241 13.76 -12.10 7.83
C ASP A 241 13.42 -11.50 6.46
N TYR A 242 14.21 -10.51 6.05
CA TYR A 242 14.01 -9.82 4.77
C TYR A 242 14.15 -10.76 3.57
N ASP A 243 15.02 -11.78 3.65
CA ASP A 243 15.29 -12.68 2.53
C ASP A 243 14.08 -13.56 2.25
N SER A 244 13.49 -14.18 3.29
CA SER A 244 12.23 -14.92 3.14
C SER A 244 11.08 -14.02 2.70
N TYR A 245 10.99 -12.78 3.21
CA TYR A 245 10.00 -11.80 2.78
C TYR A 245 10.14 -11.48 1.28
N LEU A 246 11.34 -11.10 0.83
CA LEU A 246 11.57 -10.67 -0.56
C LEU A 246 11.48 -11.85 -1.53
N LYS A 247 11.95 -13.06 -1.16
CA LYS A 247 11.73 -14.28 -1.94
C LYS A 247 10.24 -14.60 -2.10
N HIS A 248 9.46 -14.43 -1.04
CA HIS A 248 8.01 -14.62 -1.11
C HIS A 248 7.35 -13.61 -2.05
N MET A 249 7.77 -12.35 -2.01
CA MET A 249 7.19 -11.26 -2.81
C MET A 249 7.65 -11.23 -4.27
N TYR A 250 8.90 -11.60 -4.56
CA TYR A 250 9.53 -11.35 -5.87
C TYR A 250 10.29 -12.55 -6.44
N GLY A 251 10.46 -13.65 -5.70
CA GLY A 251 11.26 -14.78 -6.16
C GLY A 251 12.76 -14.45 -6.13
N ASN A 252 13.44 -14.54 -7.28
CA ASN A 252 14.85 -14.18 -7.40
C ASN A 252 15.05 -12.66 -7.40
N TYR A 253 14.80 -12.01 -6.26
CA TYR A 253 14.71 -10.55 -6.15
C TYR A 253 16.04 -9.81 -6.36
N MET A 254 17.17 -10.52 -6.35
CA MET A 254 18.49 -9.93 -6.61
C MET A 254 18.73 -9.74 -8.11
N GLU A 255 18.06 -10.51 -8.96
CA GLU A 255 18.06 -10.32 -10.40
C GLU A 255 17.31 -9.03 -10.76
N LEU A 256 17.87 -8.27 -11.69
CA LEU A 256 17.24 -7.05 -12.15
C LEU A 256 16.13 -7.42 -13.15
N PRO A 257 14.95 -6.78 -13.07
CA PRO A 257 13.94 -6.91 -14.11
C PRO A 257 14.48 -6.38 -15.44
N ASP A 258 13.91 -6.81 -16.57
CA ASP A 258 14.32 -6.29 -17.87
C ASP A 258 14.00 -4.79 -18.01
N ILE A 259 14.59 -4.13 -19.02
CA ILE A 259 14.47 -2.67 -19.21
C ILE A 259 13.02 -2.24 -19.43
N GLU A 260 12.19 -3.07 -20.06
CA GLU A 260 10.78 -2.74 -20.33
C GLU A 260 9.94 -2.84 -19.04
N GLU A 261 10.20 -3.85 -18.21
CA GLU A 261 9.61 -3.97 -16.88
C GLU A 261 10.02 -2.80 -15.98
N GLN A 262 11.27 -2.33 -16.05
CA GLN A 262 11.74 -1.16 -15.32
C GLN A 262 10.96 0.11 -15.71
N LYS A 263 10.78 0.37 -17.01
CA LYS A 263 10.01 1.53 -17.50
C LYS A 263 8.56 1.55 -17.01
N ASN A 264 7.96 0.37 -16.87
CA ASN A 264 6.58 0.21 -16.42
C ASN A 264 6.37 0.41 -14.90
N LYS A 265 7.46 0.57 -14.13
CA LYS A 265 7.41 0.85 -12.69
C LYS A 265 7.11 2.29 -12.34
N ARG A 266 7.31 3.24 -13.27
CA ARG A 266 7.05 4.65 -12.99
C ARG A 266 5.54 4.91 -12.89
N HIS A 267 5.12 5.49 -11.78
CA HIS A 267 3.76 5.86 -11.47
C HIS A 267 3.51 7.36 -11.57
N PHE A 268 4.53 8.18 -11.30
CA PHE A 268 4.43 9.60 -11.06
C PHE A 268 5.43 10.43 -11.87
N LYS A 269 4.99 11.65 -12.17
CA LYS A 269 5.83 12.72 -12.70
C LYS A 269 5.63 13.97 -11.85
N ILE A 270 6.70 14.54 -11.31
CA ILE A 270 6.62 15.79 -10.53
C ILE A 270 6.25 16.97 -11.44
N LEU A 271 5.46 17.90 -10.91
CA LEU A 271 4.98 19.12 -11.57
C LEU A 271 5.69 20.36 -11.05
#